data_AF-A0A2E7K057-F1
#
_entry.id   AF-A0A2E7K057-F1
#
_cell.length_a   1.000
_cell.length_b   1.000
_cell.length_c   1.000
_cell.angle_alpha   90.00
_cell.angle_beta   90.00
_cell.angle_gamma   90.00
#
_symmetry.space_group_name_H-M   'P 1'
#
loop_
_entity.id
_entity.type
_entity.pdbx_description
1 polymer ?
#
loop_
_entity_poly.entity_id
_entity_poly.type
_entity_poly.pdbx_seq_one_letter_code
_entity_poly.pdbx_strand_id
1 'polypeptide(L)' 'MIICVCNAIRDKDIEQACSTCPNSRQAEDVFAALNQTPKCGQCLCYIEDVMLPNAAPQKLA' A
#
# COMPACT_ATOMS: atom_id res chain seq x y z
N MET A 1 7.63 -6.59 -4.80
CA MET A 1 8.55 -5.46 -4.53
C MET A 1 8.37 -4.95 -3.11
N ILE A 2 9.42 -4.43 -2.45
CA ILE A 2 9.26 -3.70 -1.18
C ILE A 2 8.75 -2.30 -1.48
N ILE A 3 7.60 -1.93 -0.92
CA ILE A 3 6.97 -0.62 -1.07
C ILE A 3 7.27 0.29 0.14
N CYS A 4 7.26 -0.28 1.35
CA CYS A 4 7.64 0.43 2.56
C CYS A 4 8.85 -0.24 3.21
N VAL A 5 10.02 0.41 3.15
CA VAL A 5 11.22 -0.08 3.85
C VAL A 5 11.10 0.02 5.37
N CYS A 6 10.44 1.07 5.88
CA CYS A 6 10.34 1.32 7.33
C CYS A 6 9.50 0.26 8.06
N ASN A 7 8.49 -0.29 7.38
CA ASN A 7 7.55 -1.28 7.94
C ASN A 7 7.66 -2.66 7.26
N ALA A 8 8.61 -2.82 6.33
CA ALA A 8 8.84 -4.03 5.54
C ALA A 8 7.60 -4.52 4.75
N ILE A 9 6.77 -3.59 4.27
CA ILE A 9 5.56 -3.88 3.47
C ILE A 9 5.93 -4.09 2.00
N ARG A 10 5.38 -5.14 1.41
CA ARG A 10 5.54 -5.49 0.00
C ARG A 10 4.24 -5.27 -0.78
N ASP A 11 4.34 -5.23 -2.09
CA ASP A 11 3.22 -5.23 -3.04
C ASP A 11 2.14 -6.26 -2.70
N LYS A 12 2.53 -7.51 -2.48
CA LYS A 12 1.60 -8.58 -2.10
C LYS A 12 0.83 -8.31 -0.80
N ASP A 13 1.43 -7.58 0.14
CA ASP A 13 0.83 -7.27 1.43
C ASP A 13 -0.25 -6.19 1.24
N ILE A 14 -0.02 -5.24 0.32
CA ILE A 14 -1.01 -4.25 -0.11
C ILE A 14 -2.17 -4.93 -0.84
N GLU A 15 -1.89 -5.83 -1.79
CA GLU A 15 -2.92 -6.61 -2.52
C GLU A 15 -3.81 -7.40 -1.54
N GLN A 16 -3.19 -8.06 -0.55
CA GLN A 16 -3.92 -8.79 0.48
C GLN A 16 -4.78 -7.86 1.33
N ALA A 17 -4.24 -6.73 1.78
CA ALA A 17 -4.97 -5.75 2.59
C ALA A 17 -6.15 -5.12 1.83
N CYS A 18 -5.98 -4.77 0.55
CA CYS A 18 -7.07 -4.30 -0.31
C CYS A 18 -8.16 -5.36 -0.49
N SER A 19 -7.77 -6.63 -0.61
CA SER A 19 -8.71 -7.76 -0.74
C SER A 19 -9.54 -7.99 0.52
N THR A 20 -8.96 -7.78 1.71
CA THR A 20 -9.66 -7.92 3.00
C THR A 20 -10.48 -6.68 3.37
N CYS A 21 -10.12 -5.52 2.83
CA CYS A 21 -10.74 -4.23 3.13
C CYS A 21 -11.14 -3.52 1.83
N PRO A 22 -12.22 -3.95 1.15
CA PRO A 22 -12.63 -3.43 -0.16
C PRO A 22 -13.07 -1.96 -0.15
N ASN A 23 -13.29 -1.38 1.03
CA ASN A 23 -13.62 0.03 1.21
C ASN A 23 -12.40 0.90 1.59
N SER A 24 -11.17 0.35 1.51
CA SER A 24 -9.95 1.15 1.73
C SER A 24 -9.87 2.26 0.69
N ARG A 25 -9.65 3.49 1.16
CA ARG A 25 -9.62 4.70 0.32
C ARG A 25 -8.32 5.49 0.50
N GLN A 26 -7.53 5.18 1.51
CA GLN A 26 -6.29 5.88 1.85
C GLN A 26 -5.21 4.86 2.22
N ALA A 27 -3.95 5.22 2.05
CA ALA A 27 -2.84 4.32 2.39
C ALA A 27 -2.88 3.86 3.85
N GLU A 28 -3.34 4.72 4.76
CA GLU A 28 -3.52 4.43 6.19
C GLU A 28 -4.41 3.21 6.44
N ASP A 29 -5.40 2.95 5.58
CA ASP A 29 -6.28 1.78 5.69
C ASP A 29 -5.49 0.48 5.48
N VAL A 30 -4.49 0.48 4.59
CA VAL A 30 -3.59 -0.66 4.41
C VAL A 30 -2.67 -0.86 5.60
N PHE A 31 -2.13 0.22 6.17
CA PHE A 31 -1.34 0.11 7.39
C PHE A 31 -2.19 -0.47 8.54
N ALA A 32 -3.42 0.01 8.69
CA ALA A 32 -4.35 -0.49 9.70
C ALA A 32 -4.70 -1.97 9.48
N ALA A 33 -4.97 -2.40 8.24
CA ALA A 33 -5.22 -3.80 7.90
C ALA A 33 -4.03 -4.73 8.23
N LEU A 34 -2.80 -4.20 8.15
CA LEU A 34 -1.57 -4.90 8.51
C LEU A 34 -1.19 -4.76 10.00
N ASN A 35 -2.04 -4.13 10.82
CA ASN A 35 -1.76 -3.80 12.23
C ASN A 35 -0.48 -2.97 12.43
N GLN A 36 -0.21 -2.05 11.50
CA GLN A 36 0.94 -1.15 11.51
C GLN A 36 0.49 0.30 11.42
N THR A 37 1.43 1.23 11.65
CA THR A 37 1.24 2.65 11.38
C THR A 37 2.38 3.18 10.48
N PRO A 38 2.13 4.21 9.66
CA PRO A 38 3.19 4.83 8.88
C PRO A 38 4.29 5.40 9.78
N LYS A 39 5.56 5.16 9.44
CA LYS A 39 6.72 5.73 10.16
C LYS A 39 7.20 7.05 9.55
N CYS A 40 7.62 7.03 8.28
CA CYS A 40 8.11 8.22 7.56
C CYS A 40 7.11 8.80 6.56
N GLY A 41 6.04 8.06 6.23
CA GLY A 41 5.01 8.48 5.27
C GLY A 41 5.43 8.51 3.79
N GLN A 42 6.70 8.30 3.45
CA GLN A 42 7.20 8.45 2.07
C GLN A 42 6.57 7.51 1.05
N CYS A 43 6.02 6.38 1.50
CA CYS A 43 5.36 5.39 0.65
C CYS A 43 3.85 5.60 0.48
N LEU A 44 3.23 6.55 1.20
CA LEU A 44 1.77 6.71 1.23
C LEU A 44 1.19 6.98 -0.16
N CYS A 45 1.72 7.99 -0.87
CA CYS A 45 1.26 8.34 -2.21
C CYS A 45 1.40 7.17 -3.21
N TYR A 46 2.53 6.44 -3.15
CA TYR A 46 2.70 5.27 -4.01
C TYR A 46 1.69 4.16 -3.65
N ILE A 47 1.45 3.90 -2.36
CA ILE A 47 0.46 2.91 -1.92
C ILE A 47 -0.94 3.29 -2.44
N GLU A 48 -1.33 4.57 -2.35
CA GLU A 48 -2.61 5.08 -2.88
C GLU A 48 -2.72 4.87 -4.39
N ASP A 49 -1.64 5.11 -5.14
CA ASP A 49 -1.61 4.82 -6.57
C ASP A 49 -1.87 3.33 -6.83
N VAL A 50 -1.21 2.41 -6.12
CA VAL A 50 -1.38 0.96 -6.35
C VAL A 50 -2.76 0.45 -5.94
N MET A 51 -3.42 1.11 -4.99
CA MET A 51 -4.78 0.76 -4.55
C MET A 51 -5.84 1.02 -5.64
N LEU A 52 -5.57 1.93 -6.58
CA LEU A 52 -6.55 2.31 -7.59
C LEU A 52 -6.66 1.23 -8.68
N PRO A 53 -7.87 0.72 -8.99
CA PRO A 53 -8.08 -0.42 -9.89
C PRO A 53 -7.62 -0.21 -11.35
N ASN A 54 -7.23 1.00 -11.73
CA ASN A 54 -6.72 1.35 -13.07
C ASN A 54 -5.31 1.96 -13.06
N ALA A 55 -4.59 1.94 -11.93
CA ALA A 55 -3.19 2.35 -11.94
C ALA A 55 -2.40 1.29 -12.71
N ALA A 56 -1.97 1.65 -13.92
CA ALA A 56 -1.01 0.84 -14.67
C ALA A 56 0.19 0.56 -13.74
N PRO A 57 0.73 -0.68 -13.72
CA PRO A 57 1.89 -0.96 -12.88
C PRO A 57 2.98 0.04 -13.25
N GLN A 58 3.40 0.86 -12.27
CA GLN A 58 4.52 1.77 -12.44
C GLN A 58 5.74 0.90 -12.75
N LYS A 59 6.02 0.71 -14.04
CA LYS A 59 7.27 0.12 -14.50
C LYS A 59 8.35 1.11 -14.09
N LEU A 60 8.99 0.86 -12.93
CA LEU A 60 10.28 1.45 -12.62
C LEU A 60 11.20 1.06 -13.79
N ALA A 61 11.52 2.05 -14.63
CA ALA A 61 12.49 1.93 -15.71
C ALA A 61 13.91 1.89 -15.16
#